data_AF-A0A433J782-F1
#
_entry.id   AF-A0A433J782-F1
#
_cell.length_a   1.000
_cell.length_b   1.000
_cell.length_c   1.000
_cell.angle_alpha   90.00
_cell.angle_beta   90.00
_cell.angle_gamma   90.00
#
_symmetry.space_group_name_H-M   'P 1'
#
loop_
_entity.id
_entity.type
_entity.pdbx_description
1 polymer ?
#
loop_
_entity_poly.entity_id
_entity_poly.type
_entity_poly.pdbx_seq_one_letter_code
_entity_poly.pdbx_strand_id
1 'polypeptide(L)'
;MSRVTDIVLRMARKLTEDVAALGRLRAAGNPKTFPRFREIRSAYLDIQGLVFSIQDRLDAAGKELPSNFPQWVLRQKLTAIAIFTDISYGFISEPPLALTSSLGAFDVLEAEQRAFNETLHTFDTMLMEAGIDDKTADELDATRTKIEQILGMIERLLVNSPKILKEF
;
A
#
# COMPACT_ATOMS: atom_id res chain seq x y z
N MET A 1 -31.48 -4.12 6.95
CA MET A 1 -30.31 -3.52 6.31
C MET A 1 -30.38 -2.03 6.52
N SER A 2 -29.54 -1.51 7.40
CA SER A 2 -29.45 -0.10 7.75
C SER A 2 -28.84 0.71 6.59
N ARG A 3 -29.13 2.02 6.54
CA ARG A 3 -28.50 2.94 5.58
C ARG A 3 -26.97 2.91 5.65
N VAL A 4 -26.40 2.65 6.83
CA VAL A 4 -24.95 2.55 7.06
C VAL A 4 -24.41 1.27 6.44
N THR A 5 -25.09 0.14 6.63
CA THR A 5 -24.73 -1.16 6.04
C THR A 5 -24.69 -1.07 4.51
N ASP A 6 -25.68 -0.43 3.88
CA ASP A 6 -25.70 -0.21 2.43
C ASP A 6 -24.54 0.66 1.91
N ILE A 7 -24.08 1.62 2.72
CA ILE A 7 -22.91 2.43 2.39
C ILE A 7 -21.64 1.57 2.47
N VAL A 8 -21.48 0.79 3.55
CA VAL A 8 -20.33 -0.10 3.75
C VAL A 8 -20.25 -1.15 2.64
N LEU A 9 -21.36 -1.76 2.24
CA LEU A 9 -21.38 -2.73 1.16
C LEU A 9 -21.02 -2.11 -0.21
N ARG A 10 -21.43 -0.86 -0.47
CA ARG A 10 -21.01 -0.14 -1.69
C ARG A 10 -19.52 0.19 -1.66
N MET A 11 -19.01 0.64 -0.50
CA MET A 11 -17.58 0.87 -0.30
C MET A 11 -16.76 -0.42 -0.49
N ALA A 12 -17.24 -1.56 0.01
CA ALA A 12 -16.58 -2.85 -0.16
C ALA A 12 -16.51 -3.31 -1.61
N ARG A 13 -17.58 -3.09 -2.40
CA ARG A 13 -17.55 -3.36 -3.85
C ARG A 13 -16.50 -2.50 -4.54
N LYS A 14 -16.50 -1.19 -4.26
CA LYS A 14 -15.48 -0.27 -4.78
C LYS A 14 -14.07 -0.69 -4.36
N LEU A 15 -13.86 -1.11 -3.12
CA LEU A 15 -12.57 -1.59 -2.63
C LEU A 15 -12.08 -2.78 -3.45
N THR A 16 -12.96 -3.74 -3.75
CA THR A 16 -12.63 -4.89 -4.59
C THR A 16 -12.20 -4.46 -6.00
N GLU A 17 -12.94 -3.51 -6.59
CA GLU A 17 -12.64 -2.97 -7.92
C GLU A 17 -11.31 -2.22 -7.97
N ASP A 18 -11.04 -1.39 -6.96
CA ASP A 18 -9.82 -0.59 -6.85
C ASP A 18 -8.59 -1.49 -6.62
N VAL A 19 -8.68 -2.48 -5.73
CA VAL A 19 -7.61 -3.48 -5.50
C VAL A 19 -7.33 -4.27 -6.77
N ALA A 20 -8.38 -4.69 -7.50
CA ALA A 20 -8.21 -5.36 -8.78
C ALA A 20 -7.57 -4.43 -9.84
N ALA A 21 -7.92 -3.15 -9.85
CA ALA A 21 -7.29 -2.16 -10.72
C ALA A 21 -5.81 -1.98 -10.40
N LEU A 22 -5.44 -1.91 -9.12
CA LEU A 22 -4.04 -1.89 -8.69
C LEU A 22 -3.30 -3.16 -9.11
N GLY A 23 -3.93 -4.33 -9.00
CA GLY A 23 -3.38 -5.60 -9.49
C GLY A 23 -3.11 -5.59 -11.00
N ARG A 24 -4.00 -4.97 -11.80
CA ARG A 24 -3.76 -4.78 -13.25
C ARG A 24 -2.57 -3.85 -13.51
N LEU A 25 -2.36 -2.83 -12.68
CA LEU A 25 -1.19 -1.95 -12.79
C LEU A 25 0.11 -2.72 -12.53
N ARG A 26 0.13 -3.61 -11.53
CA ARG A 26 1.26 -4.54 -11.30
C ARG A 26 1.51 -5.44 -12.51
N ALA A 27 0.46 -6.02 -13.09
CA ALA A 27 0.58 -6.89 -14.26
C ALA A 27 1.07 -6.16 -15.52
N ALA A 28 0.88 -4.85 -15.61
CA ALA A 28 1.39 -4.01 -16.70
C ALA A 28 2.92 -3.77 -16.64
N GLY A 29 3.59 -4.24 -15.57
CA GLY A 29 5.03 -4.13 -15.36
C GLY A 29 5.44 -2.89 -14.57
N ASN A 30 6.76 -2.70 -14.43
CA ASN A 30 7.32 -1.63 -13.60
C ASN A 30 7.04 -0.25 -14.19
N PRO A 31 6.68 0.75 -13.36
CA PRO A 31 6.50 2.12 -13.83
C PRO A 31 7.85 2.68 -14.31
N LYS A 32 7.90 3.11 -15.57
CA LYS A 32 9.14 3.63 -16.19
C LYS A 32 9.43 5.09 -15.86
N THR A 33 8.45 5.81 -15.33
CA THR A 33 8.54 7.25 -15.09
C THR A 33 8.01 7.60 -13.70
N PHE A 34 8.58 8.66 -13.12
CA PHE A 34 8.17 9.15 -11.82
C PHE A 34 6.70 9.62 -11.75
N PRO A 35 6.15 10.35 -12.75
CA PRO A 35 4.73 10.66 -12.77
C PRO A 35 3.84 9.42 -12.73
N ARG A 36 4.22 8.36 -13.44
CA ARG A 36 3.47 7.10 -13.43
C ARG A 36 3.51 6.41 -12.07
N PHE A 37 4.66 6.40 -11.41
CA PHE A 37 4.76 5.88 -10.04
C PHE A 37 3.88 6.68 -9.07
N ARG A 38 3.88 8.02 -9.18
CA ARG A 38 3.03 8.89 -8.36
C ARG A 38 1.54 8.63 -8.56
N GLU A 39 1.08 8.39 -9.79
CA GLU A 39 -0.31 7.98 -10.06
C GLU A 39 -0.67 6.67 -9.35
N ILE A 40 0.20 5.67 -9.43
CA ILE A 40 -0.01 4.36 -8.77
C ILE A 40 -0.06 4.55 -7.26
N ARG A 41 0.87 5.34 -6.70
CA ARG A 41 0.89 5.70 -5.28
C ARG A 41 -0.41 6.37 -4.86
N SER A 42 -0.94 7.30 -5.66
CA SER A 42 -2.22 7.96 -5.36
C SER A 42 -3.36 6.94 -5.31
N ALA A 43 -3.44 6.03 -6.29
CA ALA A 43 -4.45 4.96 -6.29
C ALA A 43 -4.34 4.04 -5.06
N TYR A 44 -3.11 3.74 -4.62
CA TYR A 44 -2.89 2.98 -3.40
C TYR A 44 -3.36 3.75 -2.14
N LEU A 45 -3.10 5.05 -2.04
CA LEU A 45 -3.59 5.88 -0.94
C LEU A 45 -5.11 5.97 -0.91
N ASP A 46 -5.77 6.04 -2.07
CA ASP A 46 -7.22 6.03 -2.16
C ASP A 46 -7.80 4.71 -1.61
N ILE A 47 -7.16 3.58 -1.90
CA ILE A 47 -7.50 2.27 -1.31
C ILE A 47 -7.34 2.30 0.22
N GLN A 48 -6.23 2.83 0.73
CA GLN A 48 -6.02 2.94 2.18
C GLN A 48 -7.09 3.81 2.84
N GLY A 49 -7.44 4.96 2.24
CA GLY A 49 -8.50 5.84 2.73
C GLY A 49 -9.87 5.17 2.73
N LEU A 50 -10.17 4.36 1.70
CA LEU A 50 -11.40 3.59 1.62
C LEU A 50 -11.46 2.47 2.69
N VAL A 51 -10.36 1.75 2.90
CA VAL A 51 -10.24 0.75 3.98
C VAL A 51 -10.50 1.40 5.34
N PHE A 52 -9.83 2.53 5.62
CA PHE A 52 -10.05 3.28 6.86
C PHE A 52 -11.51 3.70 7.02
N SER A 53 -12.12 4.23 5.95
CA SER A 53 -13.52 4.65 5.97
C SER A 53 -14.49 3.49 6.23
N ILE A 54 -14.19 2.28 5.74
CA ILE A 54 -14.97 1.09 6.03
C ILE A 54 -14.80 0.70 7.50
N GLN A 55 -13.55 0.64 7.99
CA GLN A 55 -13.22 0.25 9.37
C GLN A 55 -13.90 1.15 10.41
N ASP A 56 -13.87 2.46 10.20
CA ASP A 56 -14.52 3.48 11.04
C ASP A 56 -16.05 3.31 11.13
N ARG A 57 -16.66 2.60 10.17
CA ARG A 57 -18.11 2.35 10.10
C ARG A 57 -18.51 0.93 10.51
N LEU A 58 -17.56 0.05 10.81
CA LEU A 58 -17.85 -1.35 11.12
C LEU A 58 -18.73 -1.48 12.36
N ASP A 59 -18.43 -0.74 13.43
CA ASP A 59 -19.20 -0.78 14.67
C ASP A 59 -20.65 -0.31 14.47
N ALA A 60 -20.85 0.69 13.62
CA ALA A 60 -22.16 1.24 13.30
C ALA A 60 -22.97 0.37 12.32
N ALA A 61 -22.30 -0.35 11.41
CA ALA A 61 -22.95 -1.32 10.52
C ALA A 61 -23.28 -2.64 11.27
N GLY A 62 -22.49 -2.99 12.27
CA GLY A 62 -22.78 -4.01 13.27
C GLY A 62 -23.08 -5.41 12.71
N LYS A 63 -23.97 -6.13 13.40
CA LYS A 63 -24.35 -7.55 13.21
C LYS A 63 -25.01 -7.87 11.85
N GLU A 64 -25.32 -6.86 11.04
CA GLU A 64 -25.91 -7.07 9.71
C GLU A 64 -24.87 -7.48 8.67
N LEU A 65 -23.58 -7.25 8.95
CA LEU A 65 -22.48 -7.71 8.11
C LEU A 65 -22.12 -9.16 8.43
N PRO A 66 -21.56 -9.91 7.46
CA PRO A 66 -20.97 -11.22 7.74
C PRO A 66 -19.96 -11.15 8.90
N SER A 67 -19.93 -12.16 9.76
CA SER A 67 -19.02 -12.18 10.93
C SER A 67 -17.54 -12.13 10.56
N ASN A 68 -17.19 -12.55 9.34
CA ASN A 68 -15.84 -12.51 8.79
C ASN A 68 -15.54 -11.25 7.96
N PHE A 69 -16.47 -10.29 7.91
CA PHE A 69 -16.31 -9.09 7.10
C PHE A 69 -15.11 -8.21 7.52
N PRO A 70 -14.84 -7.98 8.82
CA PRO A 70 -13.64 -7.25 9.24
C PRO A 70 -12.33 -7.92 8.75
N GLN A 71 -12.25 -9.24 8.86
CA GLN A 71 -11.10 -10.02 8.37
C GLN A 71 -10.98 -9.92 6.85
N TRP A 72 -12.11 -9.95 6.13
CA TRP A 72 -12.11 -9.72 4.68
C TRP A 72 -11.54 -8.35 4.31
N VAL A 73 -11.93 -7.28 5.02
CA VAL A 73 -11.37 -5.93 4.80
C VAL A 73 -9.86 -5.91 5.04
N LEU A 74 -9.38 -6.55 6.11
CA LEU A 74 -7.95 -6.67 6.39
C LEU A 74 -7.20 -7.44 5.29
N ARG A 75 -7.78 -8.52 4.77
CA ARG A 75 -7.20 -9.26 3.64
C ARG A 75 -7.10 -8.42 2.37
N GLN A 76 -8.09 -7.56 2.10
CA GLN A 76 -8.01 -6.59 0.99
C GLN A 76 -6.86 -5.59 1.21
N LYS A 77 -6.70 -5.09 2.44
CA LYS A 77 -5.59 -4.19 2.80
C LYS A 77 -4.23 -4.87 2.58
N LEU A 78 -4.06 -6.10 3.07
CA LEU A 78 -2.82 -6.88 2.89
C LEU A 78 -2.53 -7.17 1.41
N THR A 79 -3.55 -7.51 0.64
CA THR A 79 -3.43 -7.70 -0.82
C THR A 79 -2.95 -6.41 -1.50
N ALA A 80 -3.52 -5.26 -1.15
CA ALA A 80 -3.10 -3.97 -1.68
C ALA A 80 -1.65 -3.63 -1.29
N ILE A 81 -1.25 -3.91 -0.05
CA ILE A 81 0.13 -3.74 0.43
C ILE A 81 1.09 -4.60 -0.40
N ALA A 82 0.78 -5.88 -0.59
CA ALA A 82 1.62 -6.79 -1.37
C ALA A 82 1.80 -6.31 -2.82
N ILE A 83 0.69 -5.92 -3.47
CA ILE A 83 0.71 -5.42 -4.85
C ILE A 83 1.55 -4.14 -4.94
N PHE A 84 1.33 -3.17 -4.04
CA PHE A 84 2.05 -1.91 -4.05
C PHE A 84 3.54 -2.12 -3.75
N THR A 85 3.87 -2.98 -2.79
CA THR A 85 5.25 -3.34 -2.43
C THR A 85 5.98 -3.91 -3.64
N ASP A 86 5.36 -4.80 -4.41
CA ASP A 86 5.98 -5.35 -5.63
C ASP A 86 6.29 -4.28 -6.67
N ILE A 87 5.35 -3.36 -6.90
CA ILE A 87 5.53 -2.23 -7.83
C ILE A 87 6.66 -1.32 -7.34
N SER A 88 6.64 -0.95 -6.06
CA SER A 88 7.64 -0.07 -5.44
C SER A 88 9.01 -0.69 -5.44
N TYR A 89 9.12 -1.99 -5.15
CA TYR A 89 10.38 -2.72 -5.24
C TYR A 89 10.98 -2.60 -6.65
N GLY A 90 10.19 -2.93 -7.69
CA GLY A 90 10.66 -2.85 -9.08
C GLY A 90 11.02 -1.44 -9.55
N PHE A 91 10.30 -0.43 -9.06
CA PHE A 91 10.59 0.98 -9.36
C PHE A 91 11.87 1.49 -8.69
N ILE A 92 12.10 1.09 -7.43
CA ILE A 92 13.22 1.56 -6.62
C ILE A 92 14.50 0.78 -6.92
N SER A 93 14.39 -0.50 -7.31
CA SER A 93 15.55 -1.33 -7.69
C SER A 93 16.18 -0.88 -9.00
N GLU A 94 15.37 -0.36 -9.93
CA GLU A 94 15.82 0.22 -11.19
C GLU A 94 15.34 1.68 -11.30
N PRO A 95 15.89 2.58 -10.46
CA PRO A 95 15.39 3.94 -10.39
C PRO A 95 15.63 4.62 -11.75
N PRO A 96 14.59 5.13 -12.45
CA PRO A 96 14.80 5.90 -13.66
C PRO A 96 15.72 7.08 -13.36
N LEU A 97 16.56 7.50 -14.31
CA LEU A 97 17.46 8.67 -14.15
C LEU A 97 16.76 9.93 -13.62
N ALA A 98 15.44 10.05 -13.82
CA ALA A 98 14.60 11.11 -13.26
C ALA A 98 14.47 11.07 -11.72
N LEU A 99 14.51 9.90 -11.08
CA LEU A 99 14.49 9.74 -9.61
C LEU A 99 15.78 10.29 -8.96
N THR A 100 16.91 10.27 -9.68
CA THR A 100 18.18 10.82 -9.20
C THR A 100 18.40 12.30 -9.51
N SER A 101 17.50 12.92 -10.30
CA SER A 101 17.70 14.28 -10.84
C SER A 101 16.50 15.22 -10.73
N SER A 102 15.32 14.75 -10.30
CA SER A 102 14.12 15.58 -10.16
C SER A 102 14.00 16.18 -8.75
N LEU A 103 13.76 17.48 -8.66
CA LEU A 103 13.60 18.27 -7.42
C LEU A 103 12.56 17.73 -6.41
N GLY A 104 11.63 16.86 -6.82
CA GLY A 104 10.61 16.26 -5.95
C GLY A 104 10.83 14.77 -5.61
N ALA A 105 11.92 14.18 -6.07
CA ALA A 105 12.23 12.77 -5.82
C ALA A 105 12.57 12.49 -4.34
N PHE A 106 13.28 13.42 -3.69
CA PHE A 106 13.69 13.30 -2.30
C PHE A 106 12.49 13.24 -1.34
N ASP A 107 11.53 14.16 -1.47
CA ASP A 107 10.33 14.19 -0.62
C ASP A 107 9.48 12.92 -0.76
N VAL A 108 9.41 12.36 -1.97
CA VAL A 108 8.70 11.11 -2.20
C VAL A 108 9.46 9.94 -1.58
N LEU A 109 10.78 9.88 -1.70
CA LEU A 109 11.58 8.84 -1.05
C LEU A 109 11.44 8.89 0.48
N GLU A 110 11.44 10.08 1.10
CA GLU A 110 11.15 10.21 2.54
C GLU A 110 9.73 9.76 2.90
N ALA A 111 8.74 10.16 2.09
CA ALA A 111 7.34 9.78 2.33
C ALA A 111 7.14 8.26 2.19
N GLU A 112 7.76 7.63 1.19
CA GLU A 112 7.77 6.17 1.02
C GLU A 112 8.49 5.48 2.19
N GLN A 113 9.65 6.00 2.61
CA GLN A 113 10.37 5.46 3.78
C GLN A 113 9.46 5.44 5.02
N ARG A 114 8.75 6.53 5.28
CA ARG A 114 7.86 6.65 6.44
C ARG A 114 6.68 5.68 6.33
N ALA A 115 6.02 5.64 5.17
CA ALA A 115 4.87 4.75 4.93
C ALA A 115 5.24 3.26 5.01
N PHE A 116 6.40 2.87 4.46
CA PHE A 116 6.86 1.48 4.53
C PHE A 116 7.29 1.08 5.94
N ASN A 117 7.89 1.99 6.73
CA ASN A 117 8.19 1.73 8.13
C ASN A 117 6.91 1.53 8.97
N GLU A 118 5.90 2.37 8.80
CA GLU A 118 4.61 2.22 9.47
C GLU A 118 3.91 0.92 9.07
N THR A 119 3.97 0.57 7.79
CA THR A 119 3.42 -0.69 7.27
C THR A 119 4.14 -1.89 7.87
N LEU A 120 5.48 -1.88 7.91
CA LEU A 120 6.29 -2.95 8.50
C LEU A 120 5.98 -3.14 9.99
N HIS A 121 5.86 -2.04 10.74
CA HIS A 121 5.58 -2.09 12.19
C HIS A 121 4.21 -2.70 12.50
N THR A 122 3.23 -2.50 11.63
CA THR A 122 1.85 -2.99 11.81
C THR A 122 1.58 -4.31 11.09
N PHE A 123 2.53 -4.82 10.29
CA PHE A 123 2.32 -5.94 9.38
C PHE A 123 1.96 -7.24 10.10
N ASP A 124 2.75 -7.61 11.11
CA ASP A 124 2.57 -8.85 11.88
C ASP A 124 1.20 -8.88 12.58
N THR A 125 0.77 -7.73 13.14
CA THR A 125 -0.56 -7.57 13.73
C THR A 125 -1.67 -7.75 12.68
N MET A 126 -1.52 -7.15 11.49
CA MET A 126 -2.49 -7.30 10.41
C MET A 126 -2.61 -8.74 9.93
N LEU A 127 -1.50 -9.48 9.83
CA LEU A 127 -1.50 -10.89 9.44
C LEU A 127 -2.28 -11.75 10.45
N MET A 128 -2.00 -11.55 11.74
CA MET A 128 -2.68 -12.26 12.82
C MET A 128 -4.19 -12.00 12.81
N GLU A 129 -4.60 -10.73 12.69
CA GLU A 129 -6.01 -10.34 12.71
C GLU A 129 -6.79 -10.79 11.46
N ALA A 130 -6.12 -10.86 10.30
CA ALA A 130 -6.73 -11.29 9.05
C ALA A 130 -7.05 -12.80 9.01
N GLY A 131 -6.51 -13.59 9.95
CA GLY A 131 -6.74 -15.03 10.05
C GLY A 131 -6.42 -15.75 8.75
N ILE A 132 -5.22 -15.49 8.22
CA ILE A 132 -4.74 -15.98 6.92
C ILE A 132 -4.27 -17.43 7.05
N ASP A 133 -4.41 -18.22 5.96
CA ASP A 133 -3.88 -19.58 5.91
C ASP A 133 -2.35 -19.61 5.69
N ASP A 134 -1.71 -20.72 6.04
CA ASP A 134 -0.24 -20.84 6.01
C ASP A 134 0.36 -20.50 4.65
N LYS A 135 -0.32 -20.85 3.55
CA LYS A 135 0.17 -20.59 2.19
C LYS A 135 0.19 -19.10 1.86
N THR A 136 -0.86 -18.38 2.22
CA THR A 136 -0.95 -16.94 1.96
C THR A 136 -0.05 -16.18 2.94
N ALA A 137 0.23 -16.73 4.13
CA ALA A 137 1.22 -16.20 5.06
C ALA A 137 2.63 -16.19 4.44
N ASP A 138 3.05 -17.28 3.79
CA ASP A 138 4.36 -17.35 3.11
C ASP A 138 4.53 -16.27 2.01
N GLU A 139 3.48 -16.03 1.22
CA GLU A 139 3.48 -14.98 0.18
C GLU A 139 3.57 -13.57 0.80
N LEU A 140 3.00 -13.38 1.99
CA LEU A 140 3.05 -12.12 2.72
C LEU A 140 4.36 -11.93 3.50
N ASP A 141 5.02 -13.01 3.92
CA ASP A 141 6.38 -12.95 4.46
C ASP A 141 7.40 -12.53 3.39
N ALA A 142 7.21 -12.97 2.15
CA ALA A 142 7.97 -12.44 1.01
C ALA A 142 7.71 -10.93 0.81
N THR A 143 6.49 -10.46 1.09
CA THR A 143 6.15 -9.02 1.08
C THR A 143 6.90 -8.27 2.17
N ARG A 144 6.94 -8.79 3.41
CA ARG A 144 7.72 -8.20 4.51
C ARG A 144 9.19 -8.03 4.14
N THR A 145 9.80 -9.10 3.62
CA THR A 145 11.21 -9.09 3.19
C THR A 145 11.45 -8.02 2.12
N LYS A 146 10.52 -7.86 1.17
CA LYS A 146 10.61 -6.80 0.14
C LYS A 146 10.48 -5.40 0.73
N ILE A 147 9.63 -5.19 1.74
CA ILE A 147 9.52 -3.90 2.43
C ILE A 147 10.87 -3.53 3.05
N GLU A 148 11.53 -4.45 3.74
CA GLU A 148 12.86 -4.23 4.33
C GLU A 148 13.92 -3.91 3.26
N GLN A 149 13.89 -4.64 2.14
CA GLN A 149 14.78 -4.34 1.00
C GLN A 149 14.51 -2.96 0.41
N ILE A 150 13.25 -2.56 0.24
CA ILE A 150 12.86 -1.22 -0.21
C ILE A 150 13.42 -0.16 0.74
N LEU A 151 13.22 -0.33 2.05
CA LEU A 151 13.73 0.62 3.05
C LEU A 151 15.26 0.78 2.93
N GLY A 152 16.00 -0.32 2.80
CA GLY A 152 17.45 -0.25 2.60
C GLY A 152 17.87 0.39 1.26
N MET A 153 17.09 0.21 0.19
CA MET A 153 17.33 0.89 -1.09
C MET A 153 17.04 2.40 -0.99
N ILE A 154 15.94 2.78 -0.35
CA ILE A 154 15.56 4.17 -0.13
C ILE A 154 16.63 4.89 0.72
N GLU A 155 17.12 4.26 1.80
CA GLU A 155 18.20 4.84 2.62
C GLU A 155 19.45 5.14 1.79
N ARG A 156 19.88 4.21 0.93
CA ARG A 156 21.02 4.43 0.02
C ARG A 156 20.76 5.55 -0.99
N LEU A 157 19.54 5.64 -1.52
CA LEU A 157 19.16 6.70 -2.45
C LEU A 157 19.12 8.07 -1.76
N LEU A 158 18.59 8.16 -0.53
CA LEU A 158 18.56 9.39 0.26
C LEU A 158 19.96 9.89 0.65
N VAL A 159 20.91 8.99 0.90
CA VAL A 159 22.32 9.34 1.16
C VAL A 159 22.99 9.96 -0.08
N ASN A 160 22.68 9.44 -1.27
CA ASN A 160 23.33 9.84 -2.52
C ASN A 160 22.56 10.91 -3.31
N SER A 161 21.29 11.13 -3.01
CA SER A 161 20.47 12.14 -3.67
C SER A 161 20.95 13.54 -3.27
N PRO A 162 21.04 14.50 -4.21
CA PRO A 162 21.24 15.90 -3.85
C PRO A 162 20.10 16.28 -2.91
N LYS A 163 20.44 16.56 -1.65
CA LYS A 163 19.49 17.06 -0.66
C LYS A 163 18.93 18.35 -1.24
N ILE A 164 17.61 18.56 -1.10
CA ILE A 164 17.04 19.89 -1.29
C ILE A 164 17.93 20.83 -0.48
N LEU A 165 18.46 21.88 -1.11
CA LEU A 165 19.12 22.96 -0.40
C LEU A 165 18.12 23.47 0.64
N LYS A 166 18.23 22.95 1.87
CA LYS A 166 17.75 23.64 3.07
C LYS A 166 18.73 24.78 3.28
N GLU A 167 18.73 25.72 2.33
CA GLU A 167 19.41 26.98 2.42
C GLU A 167 18.62 27.84 3.42
N PHE A 168 19.24 28.01 4.60
CA PHE A 168 19.04 29.05 5.62
C PHE A 168 17.74 29.05 6.42
#